data_AF-A0AAD9R5M9-F1
#
_entry.id   AF-A0AAD9R5M9-F1
#
_cell.length_a   1.000
_cell.length_b   1.000
_cell.length_c   1.000
_cell.angle_alpha   90.00
_cell.angle_beta   90.00
_cell.angle_gamma   90.00
#
_symmetry.space_group_name_H-M   'P 1'
#
loop_
_entity.id
_entity.type
_entity.pdbx_description
1 polymer ?
#
loop_
_entity_poly.entity_id
_entity_poly.type
_entity_poly.pdbx_seq_one_letter_code
_entity_poly.pdbx_strand_id
1 'polypeptide(L)'
;MIGGNKSAEDEGGDDAEDASKSGINVVLAHNLREVAGTKKDFKTGIKKYMQKIVGKLKESDPDQVEQFKAVASKIVADVLARFDDFQLFTGESFDYDPIDGEAMFIFVEYRGETPYLTYFKHGLQEEKMVGGILHVEC
;
A
#
# COMPACT_ATOMS: atom_id res chain seq x y z
N MET A 1 10.04 1.84 21.53
CA MET A 1 11.33 2.47 21.90
C MET A 1 11.12 3.97 21.90
N ILE A 2 11.55 4.63 23.00
CA ILE A 2 11.34 6.05 23.27
C ILE A 2 12.32 6.88 22.43
N GLY A 3 11.80 7.64 21.47
CA GLY A 3 12.53 8.68 20.75
C GLY A 3 12.26 10.02 21.40
N GLY A 4 13.23 10.52 22.17
CA GLY A 4 13.10 11.74 22.95
C GLY A 4 13.10 12.99 22.07
N ASN A 5 12.06 13.81 22.22
CA ASN A 5 12.06 15.22 21.84
C ASN A 5 11.95 16.05 23.13
N LYS A 6 13.00 16.80 23.46
CA LYS A 6 13.04 17.73 24.59
C LYS A 6 12.32 19.02 24.22
N SER A 7 11.18 19.29 24.85
CA SER A 7 10.75 20.64 25.18
C SER A 7 10.04 20.59 26.53
N ALA A 8 10.46 21.50 27.40
CA ALA A 8 10.10 21.55 28.80
C ALA A 8 8.88 22.48 29.01
N GLU A 9 8.21 22.22 30.14
CA GLU A 9 7.27 23.09 30.89
C GLU A 9 5.82 23.20 30.36
N ASP A 10 4.76 23.25 31.15
CA ASP A 10 4.25 22.47 32.31
C ASP A 10 2.78 22.93 32.51
N GLU A 11 1.95 22.03 33.03
CA GLU A 11 0.62 22.18 33.66
C GLU A 11 -0.56 22.91 32.97
N GLY A 12 -1.65 22.15 32.77
CA GLY A 12 -3.00 22.68 32.54
C GLY A 12 -3.97 21.61 32.01
N GLY A 13 -4.51 20.78 32.89
CA GLY A 13 -5.36 19.64 32.53
C GLY A 13 -6.69 19.99 31.85
N ASP A 14 -7.00 19.22 30.83
CA ASP A 14 -8.34 18.72 30.50
C ASP A 14 -8.12 17.37 29.79
N ASP A 15 -8.24 16.28 30.57
CA ASP A 15 -8.08 14.90 30.12
C ASP A 15 -9.34 14.47 29.35
N ALA A 16 -9.41 14.94 28.11
CA ALA A 16 -10.10 14.25 27.04
C ALA A 16 -9.05 14.04 25.96
N GLU A 17 -8.32 12.93 26.05
CA GLU A 17 -7.47 12.45 24.95
C GLU A 17 -8.39 12.15 23.76
N ASP A 18 -8.69 13.19 22.99
CA ASP A 18 -9.22 13.09 21.65
C ASP A 18 -8.16 12.35 20.85
N ALA A 19 -8.27 11.01 20.83
CA ALA A 19 -7.43 10.12 20.06
C ALA A 19 -7.77 10.26 18.56
N SER A 20 -7.79 11.49 18.06
CA SER A 20 -7.81 11.79 16.64
C SER A 20 -6.53 11.24 16.03
N LYS A 21 -6.64 10.06 15.41
CA LYS A 21 -5.57 9.52 14.57
C LYS A 21 -5.45 10.40 13.33
N SER A 22 -4.55 11.38 13.36
CA SER A 22 -4.12 12.08 12.15
C SER A 22 -3.43 11.07 11.24
N GLY A 23 -3.95 10.86 10.04
CA GLY A 23 -3.41 9.89 9.09
C GLY A 23 -3.87 10.18 7.68
N ILE A 24 -3.24 9.50 6.72
CA ILE A 24 -3.60 9.62 5.31
C ILE A 24 -5.04 9.16 5.15
N ASN A 25 -5.92 10.04 4.65
CA ASN A 25 -7.35 9.77 4.55
C ASN A 25 -7.65 8.44 3.83
N VAL A 26 -6.92 8.15 2.74
CA VAL A 26 -7.07 6.89 1.98
C VAL A 26 -6.67 5.66 2.81
N VAL A 27 -5.62 5.76 3.63
CA VAL A 27 -5.21 4.66 4.53
C VAL A 27 -6.29 4.40 5.57
N LEU A 28 -6.84 5.46 6.16
CA LEU A 28 -7.88 5.36 7.18
C LEU A 28 -9.21 4.86 6.61
N ALA A 29 -9.63 5.37 5.44
CA ALA A 29 -10.91 5.02 4.82
C ALA A 29 -10.97 3.58 4.30
N HIS A 30 -9.83 3.00 3.92
CA HIS A 30 -9.73 1.64 3.38
C HIS A 30 -9.06 0.65 4.35
N ASN A 31 -8.88 1.05 5.63
CA ASN A 31 -8.21 0.25 6.66
C ASN A 31 -6.88 -0.36 6.19
N LEU A 32 -6.10 0.41 5.43
CA LEU A 32 -4.84 -0.10 4.90
C LEU A 32 -3.87 -0.36 6.05
N ARG A 33 -3.20 -1.51 6.01
CA ARG A 33 -2.23 -1.90 7.03
C ARG A 33 -0.82 -1.63 6.56
N GLU A 34 -0.04 -0.94 7.38
CA GLU A 34 1.38 -0.74 7.13
C GLU A 34 2.10 -2.08 7.19
N VAL A 35 3.00 -2.31 6.23
CA VAL A 35 3.83 -3.51 6.14
C VAL A 35 5.22 -3.16 6.61
N ALA A 36 5.56 -3.59 7.83
CA ALA A 36 6.92 -3.55 8.32
C ALA A 36 7.72 -4.71 7.73
N GLY A 37 8.87 -4.43 7.12
CA GLY A 37 9.72 -5.47 6.56
C GLY A 37 11.02 -4.91 6.02
N THR A 38 12.01 -5.77 5.81
CA THR A 38 13.26 -5.35 5.18
C THR A 38 13.09 -5.23 3.67
N LYS A 39 14.01 -4.52 3.02
CA LYS A 39 14.12 -4.48 1.56
C LYS A 39 14.18 -5.87 0.90
N LYS A 40 14.71 -6.88 1.62
CA LYS A 40 14.76 -8.28 1.16
C LYS A 40 13.39 -8.93 1.19
N ASP A 41 12.63 -8.68 2.24
CA ASP A 41 11.26 -9.17 2.42
C ASP A 41 10.37 -8.60 1.32
N PHE A 42 10.43 -7.28 1.13
CA PHE A 42 9.73 -6.61 0.03
C PHE A 42 10.08 -7.21 -1.34
N LYS A 43 11.38 -7.40 -1.64
CA LYS A 43 11.82 -8.01 -2.91
C LYS A 43 11.22 -9.40 -3.13
N THR A 44 11.00 -10.15 -2.05
CA THR A 44 10.40 -11.49 -2.09
C THR A 44 8.90 -11.39 -2.36
N GLY A 45 8.18 -10.58 -1.57
CA GLY A 45 6.74 -10.39 -1.70
C GLY A 45 6.33 -9.80 -3.05
N ILE A 46 7.01 -8.74 -3.50
CA ILE A 46 6.67 -8.09 -4.78
C ILE A 46 6.87 -9.02 -5.98
N LYS A 47 7.85 -9.93 -5.90
CA LYS A 47 8.08 -10.94 -6.94
C LYS A 47 6.91 -11.93 -7.03
N LYS A 48 6.41 -12.41 -5.89
CA LYS A 48 5.22 -13.29 -5.82
C LYS A 48 4.00 -12.57 -6.40
N TYR A 49 3.77 -11.32 -5.99
CA TYR A 49 2.67 -10.49 -6.52
C TYR A 49 2.75 -10.28 -8.04
N MET A 50 3.92 -9.95 -8.58
CA MET A 50 4.09 -9.81 -10.04
C MET A 50 3.78 -11.11 -10.79
N GLN A 51 4.16 -12.27 -10.24
CA GLN A 51 3.85 -13.57 -10.83
C GLN A 51 2.35 -13.84 -10.87
N LYS A 52 1.62 -13.49 -9.81
CA LYS A 52 0.14 -13.57 -9.77
C LYS A 52 -0.51 -12.71 -10.84
N ILE A 53 -0.07 -11.46 -11.01
CA ILE A 53 -0.62 -10.57 -12.05
C ILE A 53 -0.31 -11.10 -13.45
N VAL A 54 0.91 -11.59 -13.69
CA VAL A 54 1.26 -12.24 -14.97
C VAL A 54 0.40 -13.48 -15.22
N GLY A 55 0.11 -14.27 -14.19
CA GLY A 55 -0.83 -15.40 -14.27
C GLY A 55 -2.19 -14.95 -14.77
N LYS A 56 -2.80 -13.98 -14.09
CA LYS A 56 -4.10 -13.40 -14.48
C LYS A 56 -4.09 -12.82 -15.89
N LEU A 57 -3.08 -12.04 -16.25
CA LEU A 57 -2.98 -11.42 -17.57
C LEU A 57 -2.87 -12.46 -18.68
N LYS A 58 -2.16 -13.58 -18.47
CA LYS A 58 -2.12 -14.66 -19.47
C LYS A 58 -3.49 -15.27 -19.76
N GLU A 59 -4.39 -15.26 -18.79
CA GLU A 59 -5.74 -15.80 -18.93
C GLU A 59 -6.72 -14.77 -19.52
N SER A 60 -6.59 -13.49 -19.14
CA SER A 60 -7.57 -12.46 -19.50
C SER A 60 -7.14 -11.53 -20.63
N ASP A 61 -5.86 -11.15 -20.70
CA ASP A 61 -5.33 -10.16 -21.66
C ASP A 61 -3.83 -10.42 -21.94
N PRO A 62 -3.50 -11.50 -22.69
CA PRO A 62 -2.13 -12.00 -22.81
C PRO A 62 -1.18 -11.01 -23.50
N ASP A 63 -1.72 -10.11 -24.32
CA ASP A 63 -0.94 -9.11 -25.06
C ASP A 63 -0.33 -8.05 -24.11
N GLN A 64 -0.90 -7.83 -22.92
CA GLN A 64 -0.39 -6.89 -21.93
C GLN A 64 0.78 -7.43 -21.11
N VAL A 65 1.06 -8.74 -21.17
CA VAL A 65 2.02 -9.39 -20.27
C VAL A 65 3.42 -8.78 -20.38
N GLU A 66 3.89 -8.54 -21.61
CA GLU A 66 5.23 -7.99 -21.83
C GLU A 66 5.32 -6.52 -21.42
N GLN A 67 4.28 -5.72 -21.72
CA GLN A 67 4.20 -4.33 -21.25
C GLN A 67 4.21 -4.27 -19.72
N PHE A 68 3.41 -5.12 -19.04
CA PHE A 68 3.37 -5.19 -17.59
C PHE A 68 4.73 -5.53 -17.01
N LYS A 69 5.40 -6.57 -17.51
CA LYS A 69 6.74 -6.96 -17.02
C LYS A 69 7.75 -5.82 -17.15
N ALA A 70 7.77 -5.13 -18.28
CA ALA A 70 8.71 -4.02 -18.52
C ALA A 70 8.48 -2.87 -17.53
N VAL A 71 7.23 -2.44 -17.37
CA VAL A 71 6.86 -1.35 -16.45
C VAL A 71 7.07 -1.75 -14.99
N ALA A 72 6.60 -2.94 -14.60
CA ALA A 72 6.74 -3.44 -13.24
C ALA A 72 8.20 -3.57 -12.82
N SER A 73 9.07 -4.08 -13.71
CA SER A 73 10.51 -4.21 -13.43
C SER A 73 11.17 -2.85 -13.15
N LYS A 74 10.80 -1.81 -13.92
CA LYS A 74 11.30 -0.45 -13.71
C LYS A 74 10.83 0.14 -12.38
N ILE A 75 9.53 0.01 -12.07
CA ILE A 75 8.96 0.50 -10.82
C ILE A 75 9.60 -0.20 -9.62
N VAL A 76 9.73 -1.53 -9.67
CA VAL A 76 10.35 -2.31 -8.59
C VAL A 76 11.81 -1.93 -8.40
N ALA A 77 12.56 -1.68 -9.48
CA ALA A 77 13.93 -1.21 -9.38
C ALA A 77 14.04 0.17 -8.70
N ASP A 78 13.16 1.10 -9.04
CA ASP A 78 13.11 2.44 -8.44
C ASP A 78 12.71 2.40 -6.95
N VAL A 79 11.66 1.65 -6.61
CA VAL A 79 11.24 1.45 -5.22
C VAL A 79 12.35 0.78 -4.41
N LEU A 80 13.06 -0.21 -4.97
CA LEU A 80 14.21 -0.80 -4.29
C LEU A 80 15.33 0.22 -4.09
N ALA A 81 15.62 1.08 -5.07
CA ALA A 81 16.68 2.08 -4.94
C ALA A 81 16.39 3.10 -3.82
N ARG A 82 15.12 3.48 -3.66
CA ARG A 82 14.62 4.48 -2.71
C ARG A 82 13.77 3.86 -1.59
N PHE A 83 14.07 2.63 -1.19
CA PHE A 83 13.20 1.84 -0.31
C PHE A 83 12.86 2.56 1.00
N ASP A 84 13.83 3.26 1.58
CA ASP A 84 13.66 3.97 2.85
C ASP A 84 12.84 5.28 2.71
N ASP A 85 12.60 5.75 1.48
CA ASP A 85 11.73 6.91 1.20
C ASP A 85 10.24 6.52 1.11
N PHE A 86 9.94 5.20 1.06
CA PHE A 86 8.59 4.70 0.90
C PHE A 86 8.07 4.05 2.18
N GLN A 87 6.84 4.39 2.54
CA GLN A 87 6.04 3.57 3.44
C GLN A 87 5.22 2.57 2.62
N LEU A 88 5.20 1.31 3.06
CA LEU A 88 4.50 0.23 2.38
C LEU A 88 3.20 -0.08 3.09
N PHE A 89 2.11 -0.16 2.33
CA PHE A 89 0.81 -0.56 2.84
C PHE A 89 0.23 -1.73 2.05
N THR A 90 -0.71 -2.45 2.66
CA THR A 90 -1.49 -3.51 2.04
C THR A 90 -2.97 -3.44 2.45
N GLY A 91 -3.83 -4.19 1.76
CA GLY A 91 -5.27 -4.23 2.05
C GLY A 91 -5.61 -4.97 3.36
N GLU A 92 -6.82 -4.74 3.85
CA GLU A 92 -7.33 -5.34 5.09
C GLU A 92 -7.48 -6.86 4.98
N SER A 93 -7.93 -7.37 3.83
CA SER A 93 -8.42 -8.75 3.61
C SER A 93 -7.37 -9.87 3.65
N PHE A 94 -6.20 -9.67 4.23
CA PHE A 94 -5.14 -10.67 4.29
C PHE A 94 -5.00 -11.25 5.71
N ASP A 95 -5.48 -12.48 5.92
CA ASP A 95 -5.29 -13.22 7.17
C ASP A 95 -3.84 -13.71 7.39
N TYR A 96 -2.96 -13.55 6.39
CA TYR A 96 -1.58 -14.01 6.41
C TYR A 96 -0.57 -12.86 6.25
N ASP A 97 0.69 -13.15 6.52
CA ASP A 97 1.79 -12.20 6.38
C ASP A 97 1.89 -11.64 4.94
N PRO A 98 1.86 -10.31 4.74
CA PRO A 98 1.82 -9.69 3.42
C PRO A 98 3.08 -9.90 2.59
N ILE A 99 4.21 -10.27 3.21
CA ILE A 99 5.45 -10.65 2.50
C ILE A 99 5.33 -12.07 1.95
N ASP A 100 4.68 -12.96 2.70
CA ASP A 100 4.58 -14.36 2.32
C ASP A 100 3.46 -14.65 1.33
N GLY A 101 2.41 -13.83 1.31
CA GLY A 101 1.37 -13.98 0.31
C GLY A 101 1.51 -13.10 -0.91
N GLU A 102 0.52 -13.23 -1.79
CA GLU A 102 0.49 -12.56 -3.09
C GLU A 102 -0.31 -11.26 -3.02
N ALA A 103 -0.06 -10.48 -1.97
CA ALA A 103 -0.74 -9.23 -1.68
C ALA A 103 -0.18 -8.09 -2.53
N MET A 104 -1.03 -7.10 -2.82
CA MET A 104 -0.57 -5.85 -3.43
C MET A 104 0.13 -5.00 -2.38
N PHE A 105 1.27 -4.43 -2.76
CA PHE A 105 1.94 -3.35 -2.02
C PHE A 105 1.52 -2.00 -2.59
N ILE A 106 1.16 -1.09 -1.70
CA ILE A 106 0.84 0.31 -1.99
C ILE A 106 2.02 1.13 -1.50
N PHE A 107 2.64 1.88 -2.41
CA PHE A 107 3.81 2.71 -2.09
C PHE A 107 3.35 4.11 -1.74
N VAL A 108 3.73 4.58 -0.57
CA VAL A 108 3.46 5.95 -0.12
C VAL A 108 4.77 6.70 -0.01
N GLU A 109 4.92 7.76 -0.80
CA GLU A 109 6.01 8.74 -0.64
C GLU A 109 5.42 10.10 -0.27
N TYR A 110 6.14 10.84 0.58
CA TYR A 110 5.79 12.22 0.89
C TYR A 110 6.57 13.17 -0.02
N ARG A 111 5.87 14.09 -0.68
CA ARG A 111 6.49 15.20 -1.40
C ARG A 111 6.15 16.49 -0.65
N GLY A 112 7.06 16.91 0.22
CA GLY A 112 6.75 17.87 1.27
C GLY A 112 5.80 17.24 2.29
N GLU A 113 4.68 17.90 2.57
CA GLU A 113 3.65 17.38 3.49
C GLU A 113 2.55 16.57 2.78
N THR A 114 2.61 16.45 1.45
CA THR A 114 1.57 15.76 0.66
C THR A 114 1.94 14.29 0.39
N PRO A 115 1.12 13.31 0.82
CA PRO A 115 1.34 11.90 0.54
C PRO A 115 0.88 11.52 -0.88
N TYR A 116 1.70 10.75 -1.59
CA TYR A 116 1.41 10.19 -2.91
C TYR A 116 1.37 8.68 -2.84
N LEU A 117 0.22 8.09 -3.20
CA LEU A 117 0.02 6.65 -3.19
C LEU A 117 0.15 6.11 -4.62
N THR A 118 0.97 5.07 -4.79
CA THR A 118 1.19 4.41 -6.08
C THR A 118 0.65 2.98 -6.04
N TYR A 119 -0.14 2.64 -7.06
CA TYR A 119 -0.76 1.34 -7.24
C TYR A 119 -0.40 0.72 -8.59
N PHE A 120 -0.39 -0.61 -8.68
CA PHE A 120 -0.29 -1.29 -9.96
C PHE A 120 -1.66 -1.36 -10.64
N LYS A 121 -1.84 -0.63 -11.74
CA LYS A 121 -3.10 -0.62 -12.51
C LYS A 121 -3.62 -2.02 -12.84
N HIS A 122 -2.75 -2.93 -13.28
CA HIS A 122 -3.12 -4.31 -13.63
C HIS A 122 -3.55 -5.18 -12.43
N GLY A 123 -3.37 -4.68 -11.20
CA GLY A 123 -3.86 -5.31 -9.98
C GLY A 123 -5.16 -4.73 -9.45
N LEU A 124 -5.71 -3.69 -10.10
CA LEU A 124 -6.95 -3.04 -9.72
C LEU A 124 -8.06 -3.38 -10.71
N GLN A 125 -9.28 -3.45 -10.21
CA GLN A 125 -10.50 -3.49 -11.02
C GLN A 125 -11.26 -2.19 -10.74
N GLU A 126 -11.71 -1.51 -11.80
CA GLU A 126 -12.53 -0.32 -11.65
C GLU A 126 -14.00 -0.70 -11.52
N GLU A 127 -14.71 -0.04 -10.61
CA GLU A 127 -16.15 -0.20 -10.46
C GLU A 127 -16.80 1.18 -10.47
N LYS A 128 -17.77 1.35 -11.36
CA LYS A 128 -18.49 2.62 -11.53
C LYS A 128 -19.90 2.49 -10.96
N MET A 129 -20.15 3.14 -9.82
CA MET A 129 -21.51 3.25 -9.29
C MET A 129 -22.26 4.40 -9.99
N VAL A 130 -23.30 4.06 -10.75
CA VAL A 130 -24.24 5.01 -11.36
C VAL A 130 -25.62 4.72 -10.78
N GLY A 131 -26.15 5.66 -9.98
CA GLY A 131 -27.40 5.58 -9.21
C GLY A 131 -28.32 4.38 -9.45
N GLY A 132 -28.31 3.43 -8.52
CA GLY A 132 -29.14 2.23 -8.51
C GLY A 132 -28.48 1.15 -7.66
N ILE A 133 -29.26 0.50 -6.79
CA ILE A 133 -28.82 -0.51 -5.82
C ILE A 133 -27.88 -1.54 -6.47
N LEU A 134 -26.70 -1.71 -5.88
CA LEU A 134 -25.74 -2.75 -6.25
C LEU A 134 -25.96 -3.97 -5.34
N HIS A 135 -26.24 -5.13 -5.92
CA HIS A 135 -26.12 -6.40 -5.21
C HIS A 135 -24.67 -6.86 -5.31
N VAL A 136 -23.96 -6.86 -4.18
CA VAL A 136 -22.65 -7.50 -4.05
C VAL A 136 -22.91 -8.90 -3.52
N GLU A 137 -22.62 -9.94 -4.32
CA GLU A 137 -22.49 -11.29 -3.78
C GLU A 137 -21.13 -11.38 -3.08
N CYS A 138 -21.17 -11.60 -1.77
CA CYS A 138 -20.01 -11.90 -0.94
C CYS A 138 -19.48 -13.32 -1.19
#